data_AF-A0ABD2YS76-F1
#
_entry.id   AF-A0ABD2YS76-F1
#
_cell.length_a   1.000
_cell.length_b   1.000
_cell.length_c   1.000
_cell.angle_alpha   90.00
_cell.angle_beta   90.00
_cell.angle_gamma   90.00
#
_symmetry.space_group_name_H-M   'P 1'
#
loop_
_entity.id
_entity.type
_entity.pdbx_description
1 polymer ?
#
loop_
_entity_poly.entity_id
_entity_poly.type
_entity_poly.pdbx_seq_one_letter_code
_entity_poly.pdbx_strand_id
1 'polypeptide(L)'
;MFNGANFIGWRDRMKIFLQSIDIDLWYVVNEGPFEATIIDDHTNRRREKTRDELTPQDKENLTLNVKAMNVLYNALDANESTRFKGCIFAKEIWDKLKEIHEGSDDVREQKKSLLVAKYESFKMEPHENIDKMYCRFNDIIKHLEALGKKYSLGEKNRKILNALSKE
;
A
#
# COMPACT_ATOMS: atom_id res chain seq x y z
N MET A 1 -17.53 3.56 -8.57
CA MET A 1 -17.19 2.37 -7.77
C MET A 1 -15.96 1.70 -8.37
N PHE A 2 -15.09 1.15 -7.54
CA PHE A 2 -13.88 0.43 -7.90
C PHE A 2 -14.20 -1.00 -8.26
N ASN A 3 -13.63 -1.47 -9.38
CA ASN A 3 -13.89 -2.76 -9.98
C ASN A 3 -12.62 -3.63 -10.13
N GLY A 4 -11.56 -3.30 -9.40
CA GLY A 4 -10.28 -4.01 -9.45
C GLY A 4 -9.26 -3.48 -10.46
N ALA A 5 -9.63 -2.57 -11.38
CA ALA A 5 -8.69 -2.01 -12.34
C ALA A 5 -8.00 -0.74 -11.82
N ASN A 6 -6.69 -0.58 -12.12
CA ASN A 6 -5.88 0.59 -11.75
C ASN A 6 -5.92 0.92 -10.24
N PHE A 7 -5.63 -0.08 -9.40
CA PHE A 7 -5.65 0.07 -7.95
C PHE A 7 -4.76 1.22 -7.45
N ILE A 8 -3.55 1.39 -8.01
CA ILE A 8 -2.63 2.47 -7.61
C ILE A 8 -3.30 3.84 -7.77
N GLY A 9 -3.86 4.12 -8.96
CA GLY A 9 -4.53 5.39 -9.22
C GLY A 9 -5.81 5.57 -8.40
N TRP A 10 -6.55 4.49 -8.14
CA TRP A 10 -7.72 4.54 -7.26
C TRP A 10 -7.33 4.81 -5.80
N ARG A 11 -6.29 4.14 -5.30
CA ARG A 11 -5.76 4.25 -3.93
C ARG A 11 -5.32 5.67 -3.63
N ASP A 12 -4.58 6.30 -4.54
CA ASP A 12 -4.11 7.67 -4.37
C ASP A 12 -5.29 8.67 -4.32
N ARG A 13 -6.33 8.47 -5.15
CA ARG A 13 -7.56 9.26 -5.08
C ARG A 13 -8.36 9.01 -3.80
N MET A 14 -8.44 7.76 -3.36
CA MET A 14 -9.17 7.39 -2.14
C MET A 14 -8.55 8.03 -0.90
N LYS A 15 -7.21 8.07 -0.82
CA LYS A 15 -6.50 8.79 0.23
C LYS A 15 -6.93 10.27 0.29
N ILE A 16 -6.88 10.97 -0.85
CA ILE A 16 -7.28 12.38 -0.93
C ILE A 16 -8.76 12.54 -0.54
N PHE A 17 -9.63 11.64 -1.00
CA PHE A 17 -11.06 11.69 -0.70
C PHE A 17 -11.34 11.55 0.79
N LEU A 18 -10.73 10.58 1.47
CA LEU A 18 -10.87 10.42 2.93
C LEU A 18 -10.41 11.68 3.67
N GLN A 19 -9.22 12.20 3.33
CA GLN A 19 -8.67 13.41 3.94
C GLN A 19 -9.54 14.65 3.68
N SER A 20 -10.27 14.69 2.56
CA SER A 20 -11.19 15.79 2.24
C SER A 20 -12.47 15.80 3.07
N ILE A 21 -12.87 14.64 3.60
CA ILE A 21 -14.02 14.52 4.51
C ILE A 21 -13.58 14.89 5.92
N ASP A 22 -12.48 14.30 6.37
CA ASP A 22 -11.88 14.53 7.67
C ASP A 22 -10.43 14.00 7.62
N ILE A 23 -9.47 14.81 8.06
CA ILE A 23 -8.04 14.49 7.98
C ILE A 23 -7.70 13.21 8.77
N ASP A 24 -8.43 12.95 9.85
CA ASP A 24 -8.19 11.81 10.75
C ASP A 24 -8.76 10.50 10.21
N LEU A 25 -9.62 10.54 9.18
CA LEU A 25 -10.10 9.30 8.54
C LEU A 25 -8.97 8.52 7.88
N TRP A 26 -8.02 9.22 7.25
CA TRP A 26 -6.85 8.55 6.69
C TRP A 26 -5.97 7.95 7.79
N TYR A 27 -5.88 8.60 8.94
CA TYR A 27 -5.14 8.10 10.10
C TYR A 27 -5.71 6.75 10.58
N VAL A 28 -7.03 6.66 10.74
CA VAL A 28 -7.71 5.40 11.12
C VAL A 28 -7.54 4.29 10.07
N VAL A 29 -7.60 4.64 8.79
CA VAL A 29 -7.42 3.67 7.69
C VAL A 29 -5.98 3.17 7.59
N ASN A 30 -4.99 4.02 7.84
CA ASN A 30 -3.59 3.70 7.63
C ASN A 30 -2.90 3.12 8.86
N GLU A 31 -3.15 3.69 10.04
CA GLU A 31 -2.44 3.41 11.31
C GLU A 31 -3.30 2.70 12.36
N GLY A 32 -4.60 2.55 12.13
CA GLY A 32 -5.46 1.74 12.98
C GLY A 32 -5.04 0.25 12.99
N PRO A 33 -5.82 -0.62 13.65
CA PRO A 33 -7.05 -0.29 14.35
C PRO A 33 -6.80 0.38 15.71
N PHE A 34 -7.56 1.42 16.03
CA PHE A 34 -7.58 2.03 17.36
C PHE A 34 -8.64 1.35 18.23
N GLU A 35 -8.28 0.17 18.71
CA GLU A 35 -9.18 -0.67 19.49
C GLU A 35 -9.41 -0.10 20.90
N ALA A 36 -10.67 0.01 21.29
CA ALA A 36 -11.07 0.41 22.63
C ALA A 36 -10.97 -0.78 23.60
N THR A 37 -9.76 -1.12 24.04
CA THR A 37 -9.51 -2.26 24.93
C THR A 37 -8.90 -1.86 26.27
N ILE A 38 -9.12 -2.68 27.29
CA ILE A 38 -8.47 -2.61 28.60
C ILE A 38 -7.90 -3.98 29.00
N ILE A 39 -6.95 -3.99 29.92
CA ILE A 39 -6.49 -5.21 30.58
C ILE A 39 -7.43 -5.45 31.75
N ASP A 40 -8.03 -6.64 31.77
CA ASP A 40 -8.91 -7.07 32.86
C ASP A 40 -8.06 -7.44 34.08
N ASP A 41 -8.26 -6.76 35.19
CA ASP A 41 -7.44 -6.91 36.41
C ASP A 41 -7.53 -8.32 37.03
N HIS A 42 -8.62 -9.06 36.79
CA HIS A 42 -8.83 -10.38 37.37
C HIS A 42 -8.19 -11.49 36.53
N THR A 43 -8.25 -11.35 35.20
CA THR A 43 -7.77 -12.37 34.28
C THR A 43 -6.40 -12.04 33.67
N ASN A 44 -5.93 -10.81 33.85
CA ASN A 44 -4.77 -10.21 33.19
C ASN A 44 -4.80 -10.38 31.66
N ARG A 45 -6.02 -10.40 31.09
CA ARG A 45 -6.27 -10.56 29.65
C ARG A 45 -6.82 -9.27 29.07
N ARG A 46 -6.51 -9.02 27.79
CA ARG A 46 -7.07 -7.91 27.03
C ARG A 46 -8.55 -8.19 26.73
N ARG A 47 -9.43 -7.26 27.07
CA ARG A 47 -10.86 -7.27 26.70
C ARG A 47 -11.30 -5.93 26.12
N GLU A 48 -12.40 -5.94 25.38
CA GLU A 48 -13.04 -4.73 24.90
C GLU A 48 -13.63 -3.91 26.07
N LYS A 49 -13.54 -2.58 25.95
CA LYS A 49 -14.20 -1.64 26.85
C LYS A 49 -15.71 -1.78 26.66
N THR A 50 -16.43 -1.87 27.78
CA THR A 50 -17.88 -1.74 27.79
C THR A 50 -18.30 -0.31 27.44
N ARG A 51 -19.58 -0.10 27.12
CA ARG A 51 -20.11 1.21 26.73
C ARG A 51 -19.81 2.32 27.75
N ASP A 52 -19.80 1.97 29.03
CA ASP A 52 -19.60 2.92 30.13
C ASP A 52 -18.12 3.22 30.39
N GLU A 53 -17.22 2.32 29.98
CA GLU A 53 -15.75 2.48 30.07
C GLU A 53 -15.15 3.26 28.90
N LEU A 54 -15.94 3.51 27.85
CA LEU A 54 -15.49 4.24 26.66
C LEU A 54 -15.24 5.72 26.98
N THR A 55 -13.97 6.12 26.81
CA THR A 55 -13.58 7.53 26.86
C THR A 55 -14.13 8.28 25.65
N PRO A 56 -14.20 9.62 25.70
CA PRO A 56 -14.53 10.43 24.53
C PRO A 56 -13.66 10.10 23.31
N GLN A 57 -12.36 9.88 23.52
CA GLN A 57 -11.42 9.52 22.45
C GLN A 57 -11.73 8.14 21.85
N ASP A 58 -12.08 7.14 22.67
CA ASP A 58 -12.46 5.82 22.16
C ASP A 58 -13.70 5.93 21.26
N LYS A 59 -14.70 6.72 21.68
CA LYS A 59 -15.93 6.94 20.89
C LYS A 59 -15.64 7.67 19.58
N GLU A 60 -14.76 8.65 19.61
CA GLU A 60 -14.31 9.36 18.41
C GLU A 60 -13.60 8.41 17.44
N ASN A 61 -12.63 7.64 17.91
CA ASN A 61 -11.89 6.67 17.10
C ASN A 61 -12.81 5.59 16.49
N LEU A 62 -13.75 5.05 17.28
CA LEU A 62 -14.75 4.10 16.79
C LEU A 62 -15.68 4.74 15.75
N THR A 63 -16.07 5.99 15.94
CA THR A 63 -16.91 6.74 14.99
C THR A 63 -16.15 6.97 13.67
N LEU A 64 -14.90 7.39 13.75
CA LEU A 64 -14.04 7.57 12.57
C LEU A 64 -13.82 6.23 11.84
N ASN A 65 -13.63 5.14 12.57
CA ASN A 65 -13.52 3.80 11.97
C ASN A 65 -14.78 3.42 11.20
N VAL A 66 -15.97 3.59 11.79
CA VAL A 66 -17.24 3.28 11.11
C VAL A 66 -17.44 4.18 9.87
N LYS A 67 -17.12 5.47 9.96
CA LYS A 67 -17.17 6.39 8.82
C LYS A 67 -16.23 5.96 7.71
N ALA A 68 -14.98 5.63 8.05
CA ALA A 68 -13.98 5.16 7.09
C ALA A 68 -14.40 3.85 6.43
N MET A 69 -14.90 2.87 7.20
CA MET A 69 -15.46 1.63 6.66
C MET A 69 -16.60 1.92 5.69
N ASN A 70 -17.53 2.80 6.06
CA ASN A 70 -18.64 3.17 5.18
C ASN A 70 -18.13 3.77 3.87
N VAL A 71 -17.16 4.69 3.91
CA VAL A 71 -16.55 5.26 2.70
C VAL A 71 -15.92 4.17 1.84
N LEU A 72 -15.14 3.26 2.44
CA LEU A 72 -14.49 2.17 1.72
C LEU A 72 -15.51 1.23 1.09
N TYR A 73 -16.52 0.74 1.82
CA TYR A 73 -17.54 -0.15 1.28
C TYR A 73 -18.32 0.48 0.12
N ASN A 74 -18.73 1.75 0.24
CA ASN A 74 -19.45 2.44 -0.83
C ASN A 74 -18.57 2.74 -2.05
N ALA A 75 -17.24 2.73 -1.89
CA ALA A 75 -16.33 2.93 -2.99
C ALA A 75 -16.10 1.65 -3.81
N LEU A 76 -16.41 0.47 -3.26
CA LEU A 76 -16.22 -0.84 -3.91
C LEU A 76 -17.48 -1.27 -4.67
N ASP A 77 -17.32 -2.05 -5.74
CA ASP A 77 -18.45 -2.71 -6.37
C ASP A 77 -18.96 -3.92 -5.55
N ALA A 78 -20.08 -4.50 -5.99
CA ALA A 78 -20.73 -5.62 -5.29
C ALA A 78 -19.84 -6.89 -5.22
N ASN A 79 -18.96 -7.09 -6.21
CA ASN A 79 -18.09 -8.25 -6.28
C ASN A 79 -16.90 -8.09 -5.31
N GLU A 80 -16.29 -6.92 -5.29
CA GLU A 80 -15.19 -6.58 -4.39
C GLU A 80 -15.67 -6.52 -2.94
N SER A 81 -16.79 -5.86 -2.63
CA SER A 81 -17.33 -5.75 -1.26
C SER A 81 -17.58 -7.10 -0.58
N THR A 82 -17.97 -8.14 -1.34
CA THR A 82 -18.18 -9.49 -0.81
C THR A 82 -16.90 -10.12 -0.27
N ARG A 83 -15.73 -9.74 -0.81
CA ARG A 83 -14.41 -10.25 -0.38
C ARG A 83 -13.97 -9.70 0.98
N PHE A 84 -14.56 -8.60 1.43
CA PHE A 84 -14.24 -7.93 2.69
C PHE A 84 -15.25 -8.22 3.80
N LYS A 85 -16.22 -9.12 3.56
CA LYS A 85 -17.13 -9.60 4.60
C LYS A 85 -16.32 -10.14 5.80
N GLY A 86 -16.69 -9.69 6.99
CA GLY A 86 -16.04 -10.07 8.26
C GLY A 86 -14.95 -9.11 8.73
N CYS A 87 -14.50 -8.15 7.91
CA CYS A 87 -13.63 -7.08 8.39
C CYS A 87 -14.41 -6.16 9.35
N ILE A 88 -13.83 -5.91 10.53
CA ILE A 88 -14.38 -5.10 11.62
C ILE A 88 -13.76 -3.70 11.69
N PHE A 89 -12.58 -3.51 11.08
CA PHE A 89 -11.91 -2.22 11.00
C PHE A 89 -11.64 -1.77 9.56
N ALA A 90 -11.66 -0.45 9.35
CA ALA A 90 -11.33 0.16 8.07
C ALA A 90 -9.89 -0.20 7.63
N LYS A 91 -8.98 -0.31 8.60
CA LYS A 91 -7.61 -0.77 8.42
C LYS A 91 -7.54 -2.15 7.77
N GLU A 92 -8.34 -3.11 8.24
CA GLU A 92 -8.33 -4.49 7.72
C GLU A 92 -8.82 -4.52 6.27
N ILE A 93 -9.88 -3.77 5.96
CA ILE A 93 -10.38 -3.62 4.58
C ILE A 93 -9.27 -3.06 3.70
N TRP A 94 -8.59 -2.02 4.18
CA TRP A 94 -7.52 -1.35 3.44
C TRP A 94 -6.29 -2.23 3.21
N ASP A 95 -5.83 -2.95 4.23
CA ASP A 95 -4.70 -3.85 4.13
C ASP A 95 -5.01 -5.02 3.20
N LYS A 96 -6.22 -5.58 3.29
CA LYS A 96 -6.67 -6.65 2.38
C LYS A 96 -6.83 -6.16 0.95
N LEU A 97 -7.30 -4.93 0.73
CA LEU A 97 -7.34 -4.30 -0.61
C LEU A 97 -5.94 -4.22 -1.23
N LYS A 98 -4.95 -3.76 -0.45
CA LYS A 98 -3.54 -3.74 -0.91
C LYS A 98 -3.04 -5.14 -1.21
N GLU A 99 -3.28 -6.11 -0.32
CA GLU A 99 -2.82 -7.48 -0.51
C GLU A 99 -3.38 -8.11 -1.79
N ILE A 100 -4.68 -7.94 -2.06
CA ILE A 100 -5.34 -8.50 -3.24
C ILE A 100 -4.82 -7.87 -4.54
N HIS A 101 -4.62 -6.54 -4.55
CA HIS A 101 -4.38 -5.80 -5.79
C HIS A 101 -2.90 -5.46 -6.05
N GLU A 102 -2.07 -5.38 -5.01
CA GLU A 102 -0.62 -5.15 -5.11
C GLU A 102 0.19 -6.43 -4.86
N GLY A 103 -0.43 -7.45 -4.26
CA GLY A 103 0.22 -8.63 -3.71
C GLY A 103 0.59 -8.45 -2.24
N SER A 104 0.94 -9.54 -1.56
CA SER A 104 1.47 -9.47 -0.19
C SER A 104 2.79 -8.70 -0.13
N ASP A 105 3.14 -8.20 1.05
CA ASP A 105 4.42 -7.53 1.27
C ASP A 105 5.61 -8.43 0.86
N ASP A 106 5.53 -9.74 1.08
CA ASP A 106 6.53 -10.72 0.65
C ASP A 106 6.66 -10.79 -0.88
N VAL A 107 5.53 -10.83 -1.60
CA VAL A 107 5.53 -10.82 -3.07
C VAL A 107 6.08 -9.49 -3.59
N ARG A 108 5.77 -8.38 -2.91
CA ARG A 108 6.29 -7.05 -3.25
C ARG A 108 7.81 -6.99 -3.07
N GLU A 109 8.33 -7.49 -1.96
CA GLU A 109 9.78 -7.54 -1.70
C GLU A 109 10.50 -8.53 -2.62
N GLN A 110 9.90 -9.67 -2.97
CA GLN A 110 10.45 -10.57 -3.99
C GLN A 110 10.52 -9.89 -5.36
N LYS A 111 9.45 -9.23 -5.82
CA LYS A 111 9.45 -8.45 -7.07
C LYS A 111 10.54 -7.38 -7.07
N LYS A 112 10.68 -6.66 -5.95
CA LYS A 112 11.72 -5.64 -5.76
C LYS A 112 13.12 -6.25 -5.80
N SER A 113 13.35 -7.37 -5.11
CA SER A 113 14.63 -8.09 -5.13
C SER A 113 15.00 -8.55 -6.54
N LEU A 114 14.06 -9.11 -7.30
CA LEU A 114 14.26 -9.50 -8.70
C LEU A 114 14.60 -8.30 -9.60
N LEU A 115 13.93 -7.16 -9.41
CA LEU A 115 14.21 -5.94 -10.16
C LEU A 115 15.57 -5.34 -9.78
N VAL A 116 15.96 -5.38 -8.50
CA VAL A 116 17.30 -4.98 -8.05
C VAL A 116 18.34 -5.88 -8.70
N ALA A 117 18.15 -7.20 -8.71
CA ALA A 117 19.07 -8.12 -9.38
C ALA A 117 19.19 -7.79 -10.89
N LYS A 118 18.07 -7.55 -11.58
CA LYS A 118 18.05 -7.13 -12.99
C LYS A 118 18.76 -5.79 -13.23
N TYR A 119 18.57 -4.83 -12.34
CA TYR A 119 19.27 -3.55 -12.37
C TYR A 119 20.77 -3.74 -12.16
N GLU A 120 21.16 -4.61 -11.22
CA GLU A 120 22.56 -4.84 -10.91
C GLU A 120 23.30 -5.53 -12.04
N SER A 121 22.68 -6.54 -12.65
CA SER A 121 23.21 -7.27 -13.81
C SER A 121 22.91 -6.61 -15.16
N PHE A 122 22.42 -5.36 -15.16
CA PHE A 122 21.97 -4.69 -16.38
C PHE A 122 23.15 -4.42 -17.32
N LYS A 123 23.02 -4.89 -18.56
CA LYS A 123 23.99 -4.69 -19.65
C LYS A 123 23.26 -4.54 -20.98
N MET A 124 23.92 -3.91 -21.94
CA MET A 124 23.44 -3.86 -23.32
C MET A 124 23.53 -5.24 -23.95
N GLU A 125 22.45 -5.71 -24.60
CA GLU A 125 22.46 -6.98 -25.31
C GLU A 125 23.17 -6.88 -26.68
N PRO A 126 23.75 -7.97 -27.23
CA PRO A 126 24.52 -7.95 -28.48
C PRO A 126 23.78 -7.43 -29.73
N HIS A 127 22.45 -7.45 -29.73
CA HIS A 127 21.59 -7.01 -30.85
C HIS A 127 20.60 -5.92 -30.44
N GLU A 128 20.77 -5.34 -29.27
CA GLU A 128 19.97 -4.23 -28.78
C GLU A 128 20.59 -2.91 -29.26
N ASN A 129 19.78 -1.91 -29.62
CA ASN A 129 20.28 -0.57 -29.89
C ASN A 129 20.19 0.30 -28.61
N ILE A 130 20.86 1.44 -28.61
CA ILE A 130 20.94 2.31 -27.42
C ILE A 130 19.54 2.75 -26.96
N ASP A 131 18.63 3.06 -27.88
CA ASP A 131 17.27 3.49 -27.54
C ASP A 131 16.48 2.36 -26.84
N LYS A 132 16.54 1.13 -27.36
CA LYS A 132 15.88 -0.03 -26.74
C LYS A 132 16.47 -0.34 -25.37
N MET A 133 17.79 -0.29 -25.25
CA MET A 133 18.48 -0.48 -23.97
C MET A 133 18.04 0.57 -22.95
N TYR A 134 18.02 1.85 -23.34
CA TYR A 134 17.61 2.94 -22.48
C TYR A 134 16.14 2.84 -22.05
N CYS A 135 15.25 2.43 -22.96
CA CYS A 135 13.85 2.13 -22.62
C CYS A 135 13.76 1.02 -21.58
N ARG A 136 14.44 -0.12 -21.80
CA ARG A 136 14.51 -1.24 -20.84
C ARG A 136 15.01 -0.81 -19.46
N PHE A 137 16.07 0.01 -19.44
CA PHE A 137 16.64 0.56 -18.21
C PHE A 137 15.62 1.44 -17.48
N ASN A 138 14.98 2.37 -18.18
CA ASN A 138 13.99 3.26 -17.60
C ASN A 138 12.76 2.51 -17.09
N ASP A 139 12.36 1.43 -17.76
CA ASP A 139 11.26 0.59 -17.28
C ASP A 139 11.63 -0.11 -15.98
N ILE A 140 12.86 -0.63 -15.84
CA ILE A 140 13.34 -1.19 -14.56
C ILE A 140 13.34 -0.12 -13.46
N ILE A 141 13.86 1.08 -13.74
CA ILE A 141 13.88 2.19 -12.80
C ILE A 141 12.47 2.59 -12.35
N LYS A 142 11.52 2.76 -13.30
CA LYS A 142 10.13 3.12 -12.98
C LYS A 142 9.47 2.08 -12.07
N HIS A 143 9.67 0.80 -12.36
CA HIS A 143 9.13 -0.27 -11.50
C HIS A 143 9.78 -0.30 -10.11
N LEU A 144 11.10 -0.05 -10.01
CA LEU A 144 11.79 0.05 -8.71
C LEU A 144 11.30 1.26 -7.90
N GLU A 145 11.09 2.41 -8.55
CA GLU A 145 10.57 3.62 -7.92
C GLU A 145 9.13 3.42 -7.41
N ALA A 146 8.30 2.71 -8.17
CA ALA A 146 6.94 2.33 -7.75
C ALA A 146 6.93 1.43 -6.49
N LEU A 147 8.00 0.64 -6.29
CA LEU A 147 8.21 -0.21 -5.11
C LEU A 147 9.03 0.48 -4.00
N GLY A 148 9.20 1.81 -4.10
CA GLY A 148 9.86 2.62 -3.09
C GLY A 148 11.40 2.59 -3.12
N LYS A 149 12.03 1.96 -4.12
CA LYS A 149 13.49 2.00 -4.31
C LYS A 149 13.86 3.05 -5.34
N LYS A 150 14.46 4.16 -4.89
CA LYS A 150 14.91 5.25 -5.75
C LYS A 150 16.43 5.22 -5.92
N TYR A 151 16.89 5.58 -7.11
CA TYR A 151 18.31 5.80 -7.42
C TYR A 151 18.51 7.27 -7.81
N SER A 152 19.61 7.86 -7.38
CA SER A 152 20.03 9.19 -7.79
C SER A 152 20.37 9.22 -9.29
N LEU A 153 20.36 10.42 -9.88
CA LEU A 153 20.76 10.60 -11.28
C LEU A 153 22.20 10.10 -11.53
N GLY A 154 23.11 10.34 -10.57
CA GLY A 154 24.50 9.87 -10.67
C GLY A 154 24.61 8.34 -10.69
N GLU A 155 23.84 7.64 -9.85
CA GLU A 155 23.79 6.18 -9.86
C GLU A 155 23.24 5.63 -11.17
N LYS A 156 22.15 6.23 -11.68
CA LYS A 156 21.52 5.87 -12.96
C LYS A 156 22.51 6.04 -14.12
N ASN A 157 23.16 7.19 -14.20
CA ASN A 157 24.14 7.50 -15.25
C ASN A 157 25.33 6.54 -15.20
N ARG A 158 25.89 6.29 -14.01
CA ARG A 158 26.99 5.33 -13.84
C ARG A 158 26.59 3.92 -14.29
N LYS A 159 25.37 3.47 -13.96
CA LYS A 159 24.90 2.14 -14.39
C LYS A 159 24.76 2.05 -15.90
N ILE A 160 24.20 3.06 -16.57
CA ILE A 160 24.11 3.12 -18.03
C ILE A 160 25.50 3.11 -18.69
N LEU A 161 26.43 3.93 -18.18
CA LEU A 161 27.80 3.98 -18.70
C LEU A 161 28.52 2.63 -18.58
N ASN A 162 28.37 1.96 -17.45
CA ASN A 162 28.93 0.61 -17.25
C ASN A 162 28.27 -0.42 -18.18
N ALA A 163 26.96 -0.31 -18.43
CA ALA A 163 26.24 -1.21 -19.34
C ALA A 163 26.62 -1.04 -20.82
N LEU A 164 27.14 0.13 -21.20
CA LEU A 164 27.64 0.45 -22.54
C LEU A 164 29.13 0.12 -22.73
N SER A 165 29.87 0.05 -21.63
CA SER A 165 31.30 -0.27 -21.66
C SER A 165 31.46 -1.73 -22.06
N LYS A 166 32.06 -1.97 -23.23
CA LYS A 166 32.48 -3.31 -23.65
C LYS A 166 33.65 -3.72 -22.75
N GLU A 167 33.49 -4.79 -21.98
CA GLU A 167 34.64 -5.63 -21.63
C GLU A 167 35.22 -6.25 -22.92
#